data_AF-A0A7C1REC8-F1
#
_entry.id   AF-A0A7C1REC8-F1
#
_cell.length_a   1.000
_cell.length_b   1.000
_cell.length_c   1.000
_cell.angle_alpha   90.00
_cell.angle_beta   90.00
_cell.angle_gamma   90.00
#
_symmetry.space_group_name_H-M   'P 1'
#
loop_
_entity.id
_entity.type
_entity.pdbx_description
1 polymer ?
#
loop_
_entity_poly.entity_id
_entity_poly.type
_entity_poly.pdbx_seq_one_letter_code
_entity_poly.pdbx_strand_id
1 'polypeptide(L)'
;MSDPSETSDSEQTFVPDNVQTQHDTFDQAPKKSKIRIKRSWLLFFLLALLIVLLTFRNDLRQGAVESSENAVRYVAFDILGWSPRDIFVWRLRIAGLLDSPLGQRWTQAVDRAGEQPVQAGVQHRTTETFGSDDVEAHVYQVSLVRGEKLIWQFSRLDTADTRLYASLERRGKNDQDWSTVMELDADDATNSQVVSKAGDYRFVLQPELFAKADYSLAIASGGSLPFPVEGAAQRDIGSFFGVDRDGGARKHHGVDIFAERGTPVTAVIDGYVRTGTGARGGEYVWLSGSMIGFGSARYYYAHLDSFAVESGDKVKKGEILGYVGNTGNAKTTPPHLHFGIYSSGPVDPEPFLKPEPELPVL
;
A
#
# COMPACT_ATOMS: atom_id res chain seq x y z
N MET A 1 -62.43 7.46 -16.66
CA MET A 1 -62.28 8.57 -17.61
C MET A 1 -60.99 8.30 -18.34
N SER A 2 -61.16 7.62 -19.48
CA SER A 2 -60.13 7.02 -20.32
C SER A 2 -60.54 7.44 -21.72
N ASP A 3 -59.63 8.01 -22.51
CA ASP A 3 -59.91 8.41 -23.89
C ASP A 3 -58.73 7.96 -24.78
N PRO A 4 -58.95 6.99 -25.69
CA PRO A 4 -58.03 6.59 -26.75
C PRO A 4 -58.53 7.07 -28.13
N SER A 5 -57.62 7.31 -29.08
CA SER A 5 -57.99 7.49 -30.49
C SER A 5 -57.15 6.61 -31.44
N GLU A 6 -57.91 5.73 -32.09
CA GLU A 6 -57.73 4.77 -33.19
C GLU A 6 -57.21 5.39 -34.53
N THR A 7 -56.33 4.71 -35.31
CA THR A 7 -56.51 3.85 -36.54
C THR A 7 -57.12 4.56 -37.77
N SER A 8 -56.91 4.24 -39.06
CA SER A 8 -56.02 3.39 -39.91
C SER A 8 -56.23 3.86 -41.38
N ASP A 9 -55.68 3.10 -42.35
CA ASP A 9 -55.96 3.03 -43.81
C ASP A 9 -54.95 3.73 -44.72
N SER A 10 -54.55 3.23 -45.91
CA SER A 10 -54.39 1.92 -46.57
C SER A 10 -53.95 2.21 -48.04
N GLU A 11 -53.14 1.33 -48.66
CA GLU A 11 -52.90 1.00 -50.10
C GLU A 11 -53.57 1.82 -51.26
N GLN A 12 -53.03 1.98 -52.49
CA GLN A 12 -52.32 1.04 -53.39
C GLN A 12 -51.83 1.72 -54.71
N THR A 13 -50.69 1.24 -55.26
CA THR A 13 -50.25 1.05 -56.69
C THR A 13 -50.32 2.13 -57.79
N PHE A 14 -49.20 2.30 -58.52
CA PHE A 14 -49.12 2.37 -60.01
C PHE A 14 -47.67 2.09 -60.52
N VAL A 15 -47.55 1.39 -61.65
CA VAL A 15 -46.35 0.96 -62.44
C VAL A 15 -46.57 1.55 -63.86
N PRO A 16 -45.59 1.99 -64.71
CA PRO A 16 -44.60 1.08 -65.32
C PRO A 16 -43.27 1.64 -65.91
N ASP A 17 -42.48 0.67 -66.40
CA ASP A 17 -41.63 0.66 -67.61
C ASP A 17 -40.13 1.02 -67.63
N ASN A 18 -39.51 0.31 -68.57
CA ASN A 18 -38.13 -0.13 -68.76
C ASN A 18 -37.38 0.77 -69.76
N VAL A 19 -36.16 1.20 -69.49
CA VAL A 19 -35.19 1.61 -70.54
C VAL A 19 -33.75 1.26 -70.12
N GLN A 20 -33.05 0.70 -71.10
CA GLN A 20 -31.73 0.10 -71.11
C GLN A 20 -30.78 1.02 -71.91
N THR A 21 -29.54 1.26 -71.47
CA THR A 21 -28.33 1.58 -72.29
C THR A 21 -27.12 1.83 -71.36
N GLN A 22 -26.12 0.93 -71.35
CA GLN A 22 -24.82 1.01 -72.06
C GLN A 22 -23.76 1.88 -71.36
N HIS A 23 -22.64 1.30 -70.90
CA HIS A 23 -21.39 1.18 -71.69
C HIS A 23 -20.20 0.66 -70.85
N ASP A 24 -19.45 -0.25 -71.48
CA ASP A 24 -18.00 -0.48 -71.46
C ASP A 24 -17.28 -1.14 -70.28
N THR A 25 -17.06 -2.44 -70.50
CA THR A 25 -15.90 -3.23 -70.08
C THR A 25 -14.60 -2.76 -70.74
N PHE A 26 -13.53 -2.58 -69.95
CA PHE A 26 -12.15 -2.76 -70.41
C PHE A 26 -11.29 -3.49 -69.37
N ASP A 27 -10.78 -4.63 -69.85
CA ASP A 27 -9.63 -5.46 -69.50
C ASP A 27 -8.96 -5.48 -68.11
N GLN A 28 -8.77 -6.73 -67.66
CA GLN A 28 -7.96 -7.14 -66.52
C GLN A 28 -6.46 -7.10 -66.82
N ALA A 29 -5.67 -6.70 -65.81
CA ALA A 29 -4.26 -7.07 -65.66
C ALA A 29 -4.08 -7.91 -64.37
N PRO A 30 -3.06 -8.79 -64.28
CA PRO A 30 -3.09 -9.96 -63.41
C PRO A 30 -2.89 -9.62 -61.93
N LYS A 31 -3.78 -10.12 -61.09
CA LYS A 31 -3.71 -9.99 -59.62
C LYS A 31 -2.58 -10.88 -59.10
N LYS A 32 -1.40 -10.30 -58.81
CA LYS A 32 -0.38 -10.95 -57.99
C LYS A 32 -0.98 -11.28 -56.62
N SER A 33 -1.10 -12.57 -56.29
CA SER A 33 -1.52 -13.03 -54.98
C SER A 33 -0.45 -12.68 -53.95
N LYS A 34 -0.71 -11.64 -53.14
CA LYS A 34 0.04 -11.45 -51.89
C LYS A 34 -0.38 -12.58 -50.95
N ILE A 35 0.54 -13.51 -50.69
CA ILE A 35 0.40 -14.53 -49.66
C ILE A 35 0.19 -13.80 -48.33
N ARG A 36 -1.06 -13.77 -47.87
CA ARG A 36 -1.44 -13.25 -46.56
C ARG A 36 -1.21 -14.39 -45.58
N ILE A 37 0.05 -14.58 -45.17
CA ILE A 37 0.38 -15.50 -44.07
C ILE A 37 -0.43 -15.02 -42.86
N LYS A 38 -1.42 -15.82 -42.45
CA LYS A 38 -2.27 -15.51 -41.30
C LYS A 38 -1.35 -15.35 -40.08
N ARG A 39 -1.45 -14.22 -39.36
CA ARG A 39 -0.64 -13.91 -38.17
C ARG A 39 -0.57 -15.06 -37.14
N SER A 40 -1.58 -15.93 -37.09
CA SER A 40 -1.56 -17.17 -36.27
C SER A 40 -0.48 -18.19 -36.67
N TRP A 41 -0.17 -18.34 -37.96
CA TRP A 41 0.89 -19.27 -38.40
C TRP A 41 2.27 -18.74 -38.06
N LEU A 42 2.47 -17.41 -38.11
CA LEU A 42 3.73 -16.79 -37.71
C LEU A 42 4.00 -17.00 -36.21
N LEU A 43 2.98 -16.85 -35.37
CA LEU A 43 3.07 -17.12 -33.93
C LEU A 43 3.31 -18.61 -33.65
N PHE A 44 2.67 -19.51 -34.40
CA PHE A 44 2.90 -20.95 -34.29
C PHE A 44 4.35 -21.34 -34.65
N PHE A 45 4.90 -20.80 -35.75
CA PHE A 45 6.29 -21.05 -36.13
C PHE A 45 7.29 -20.42 -35.16
N LEU A 46 7.00 -19.23 -34.62
CA LEU A 46 7.80 -18.61 -33.57
C LEU A 46 7.79 -19.43 -32.28
N LEU A 47 6.64 -19.95 -31.87
CA LEU A 47 6.51 -20.82 -30.70
C LEU A 47 7.23 -22.16 -30.91
N ALA A 48 7.08 -22.79 -32.08
CA ALA A 48 7.78 -24.02 -32.41
C ALA A 48 9.31 -23.82 -32.47
N LEU A 49 9.76 -22.71 -33.05
CA LEU A 49 11.18 -22.35 -33.08
C LEU A 49 11.73 -22.07 -31.67
N LEU A 50 10.96 -21.38 -30.82
CA LEU A 50 11.29 -21.16 -29.42
C LEU A 50 11.38 -22.50 -28.66
N ILE A 51 10.45 -23.42 -28.85
CA ILE A 51 10.48 -24.76 -28.25
C ILE A 51 11.72 -25.54 -28.72
N VAL A 52 12.06 -25.50 -30.01
CA VAL A 52 13.27 -26.15 -30.55
C VAL A 52 14.53 -25.51 -29.96
N LEU A 53 14.62 -24.18 -29.93
CA LEU A 53 15.75 -23.46 -29.34
C LEU A 53 15.91 -23.81 -27.85
N LEU A 54 14.82 -23.80 -27.10
CA LEU A 54 14.81 -24.26 -25.72
C LEU A 54 15.13 -25.74 -25.60
N THR A 55 14.89 -26.59 -26.61
CA THR A 55 15.21 -28.03 -26.53
C THR A 55 16.72 -28.31 -26.61
N PHE A 56 17.46 -27.52 -27.38
CA PHE A 56 18.87 -27.77 -27.71
C PHE A 56 19.87 -26.84 -27.02
N ARG A 57 19.41 -25.76 -26.37
CA ARG A 57 20.27 -24.73 -25.73
C ARG A 57 19.95 -24.57 -24.25
N ASN A 58 20.78 -25.16 -23.39
CA ASN A 58 20.61 -25.09 -21.93
C ASN A 58 20.78 -23.67 -21.36
N ASP A 59 21.60 -22.84 -21.99
CA ASP A 59 21.77 -21.41 -21.67
C ASP A 59 20.49 -20.60 -21.93
N LEU A 60 19.81 -20.86 -23.06
CA LEU A 60 18.53 -20.24 -23.38
C LEU A 60 17.41 -20.77 -22.49
N ARG A 61 17.46 -22.02 -22.02
CA ARG A 61 16.50 -22.56 -21.04
C ARG A 61 16.56 -21.80 -19.73
N GLN A 62 17.75 -21.62 -19.16
CA GLN A 62 17.89 -20.91 -17.88
C GLN A 62 17.43 -19.45 -18.00
N GLY A 63 17.88 -18.74 -19.04
CA GLY A 63 17.44 -17.36 -19.29
C GLY A 63 15.96 -17.23 -19.64
N ALA A 64 15.35 -18.22 -20.31
CA ALA A 64 13.92 -18.24 -20.58
C ALA A 64 13.09 -18.63 -19.37
N VAL A 65 13.59 -19.49 -18.47
CA VAL A 65 12.95 -19.79 -17.19
C VAL A 65 12.91 -18.51 -16.36
N GLU A 66 14.04 -17.85 -16.14
CA GLU A 66 14.12 -16.59 -15.38
C GLU A 66 13.27 -15.47 -16.02
N SER A 67 13.35 -15.31 -17.35
CA SER A 67 12.51 -14.35 -18.08
C SER A 67 11.01 -14.68 -18.02
N SER A 68 10.64 -15.97 -18.06
CA SER A 68 9.25 -16.41 -17.94
C SER A 68 8.72 -16.27 -16.52
N GLU A 69 9.55 -16.50 -15.50
CA GLU A 69 9.18 -16.27 -14.11
C GLU A 69 8.99 -14.79 -13.85
N ASN A 70 9.88 -13.94 -14.37
CA ASN A 70 9.74 -12.49 -14.29
C ASN A 70 8.52 -11.98 -15.08
N ALA A 71 8.24 -12.54 -16.27
CA ALA A 71 7.06 -12.17 -17.05
C ALA A 71 5.75 -12.64 -16.41
N VAL A 72 5.73 -13.84 -15.83
CA VAL A 72 4.59 -14.35 -15.05
C VAL A 72 4.41 -13.52 -13.79
N ARG A 73 5.48 -13.16 -13.08
CA ARG A 73 5.41 -12.26 -11.92
C ARG A 73 4.85 -10.90 -12.30
N TYR A 74 5.32 -10.29 -13.39
CA TYR A 74 4.80 -9.01 -13.89
C TYR A 74 3.31 -9.08 -14.26
N VAL A 75 2.88 -10.10 -15.02
CA VAL A 75 1.46 -10.23 -15.40
C VAL A 75 0.58 -10.60 -14.20
N ALA A 76 1.03 -11.51 -13.35
CA ALA A 76 0.25 -11.97 -12.21
C ALA A 76 0.17 -10.89 -11.12
N PHE A 77 1.29 -10.33 -10.70
CA PHE A 77 1.35 -9.37 -9.59
C PHE A 77 0.97 -7.96 -10.04
N ASP A 78 1.65 -7.41 -11.05
CA ASP A 78 1.48 -5.99 -11.40
C ASP A 78 0.19 -5.72 -12.21
N ILE A 79 -0.29 -6.70 -12.99
CA ILE A 79 -1.50 -6.54 -13.81
C ILE A 79 -2.73 -7.17 -13.14
N LEU A 80 -2.59 -8.38 -12.59
CA LEU A 80 -3.73 -9.14 -12.05
C LEU A 80 -3.84 -9.10 -10.51
N GLY A 81 -2.85 -8.55 -9.80
CA GLY A 81 -2.84 -8.44 -8.33
C GLY A 81 -2.69 -9.77 -7.59
N TRP A 82 -2.21 -10.82 -8.25
CA TRP A 82 -1.97 -12.14 -7.66
C TRP A 82 -0.64 -12.15 -6.90
N SER A 83 -0.66 -12.61 -5.65
CA SER A 83 0.56 -12.88 -4.88
C SER A 83 1.29 -14.14 -5.37
N PRO A 84 2.55 -14.38 -4.98
CA PRO A 84 3.29 -15.59 -5.35
C PRO A 84 2.63 -16.85 -4.79
N ARG A 85 1.95 -16.71 -3.65
CA ARG A 85 1.09 -17.75 -3.06
C ARG A 85 -0.07 -18.08 -4.01
N ASP A 86 -0.74 -17.08 -4.57
CA ASP A 86 -1.85 -17.28 -5.52
C ASP A 86 -1.36 -17.96 -6.82
N ILE A 87 -0.16 -17.60 -7.28
CA ILE A 87 0.51 -18.27 -8.40
C ILE A 87 0.75 -19.76 -8.06
N PHE A 88 1.19 -20.07 -6.84
CA PHE A 88 1.38 -21.46 -6.42
C PHE A 88 0.05 -22.22 -6.34
N VAL A 89 -1.02 -21.63 -5.78
CA VAL A 89 -2.37 -22.21 -5.79
C VAL A 89 -2.82 -22.53 -7.23
N TRP A 90 -2.57 -21.60 -8.16
CA TRP A 90 -2.87 -21.82 -9.56
C TRP A 90 -2.03 -22.95 -10.18
N ARG A 91 -0.73 -23.06 -9.84
CA ARG A 91 0.13 -24.18 -10.25
C ARG A 91 -0.42 -25.52 -9.73
N LEU A 92 -0.86 -25.58 -8.47
CA LEU A 92 -1.52 -26.76 -7.91
C LEU A 92 -2.81 -27.12 -8.66
N ARG A 93 -3.61 -26.11 -9.05
CA ARG A 93 -4.84 -26.33 -9.83
C ARG A 93 -4.54 -26.97 -11.18
N ILE A 94 -3.55 -26.46 -11.91
CA ILE A 94 -3.16 -27.00 -13.22
C ILE A 94 -2.58 -28.40 -13.10
N ALA A 95 -1.83 -28.67 -12.03
CA ALA A 95 -1.31 -30.00 -11.74
C ALA A 95 -2.39 -31.01 -11.29
N GLY A 96 -3.65 -30.58 -11.12
CA GLY A 96 -4.72 -31.42 -10.58
C GLY A 96 -4.54 -31.76 -9.10
N LEU A 97 -3.68 -31.01 -8.39
CA LEU A 97 -3.35 -31.25 -6.99
C LEU A 97 -4.13 -30.36 -6.02
N LEU A 98 -4.78 -29.29 -6.49
CA LEU A 98 -5.51 -28.36 -5.63
C LEU A 98 -6.60 -29.06 -4.81
N ASP A 99 -7.38 -29.95 -5.43
CA ASP A 99 -8.48 -30.69 -4.78
C ASP A 99 -7.99 -31.96 -4.07
N SER A 100 -6.69 -32.26 -4.13
CA SER A 100 -6.12 -33.37 -3.35
C SER A 100 -6.09 -33.03 -1.85
N PRO A 101 -6.06 -34.03 -0.96
CA PRO A 101 -5.90 -33.79 0.47
C PRO A 101 -4.66 -32.95 0.83
N LEU A 102 -3.60 -33.04 0.01
CA LEU A 102 -2.38 -32.27 0.21
C LEU A 102 -2.55 -30.80 -0.22
N GLY A 103 -3.16 -30.57 -1.39
CA GLY A 103 -3.45 -29.22 -1.89
C GLY A 103 -4.39 -28.46 -0.96
N GLN A 104 -5.48 -29.11 -0.51
CA GLN A 104 -6.42 -28.53 0.45
C GLN A 104 -5.76 -28.23 1.80
N ARG A 105 -4.89 -29.12 2.30
CA ARG A 105 -4.14 -28.86 3.54
C ARG A 105 -3.26 -27.63 3.41
N TRP A 106 -2.62 -27.43 2.26
CA TRP A 106 -1.76 -26.27 2.00
C TRP A 106 -2.57 -24.97 1.88
N THR A 107 -3.66 -24.97 1.12
CA THR A 107 -4.48 -23.75 0.96
C THR A 107 -5.15 -23.32 2.26
N GLN A 108 -5.55 -24.27 3.11
CA GLN A 108 -6.19 -23.99 4.40
C GLN A 108 -5.18 -23.70 5.52
N ALA A 109 -3.88 -23.92 5.33
CA ALA A 109 -2.89 -23.76 6.40
C ALA A 109 -2.82 -22.32 6.90
N VAL A 110 -2.91 -21.33 6.00
CA VAL A 110 -2.93 -19.91 6.35
C VAL A 110 -4.19 -19.55 7.14
N ASP A 111 -5.35 -20.07 6.72
CA ASP A 111 -6.61 -19.80 7.43
C ASP A 111 -6.56 -20.39 8.85
N ARG A 112 -6.13 -21.65 8.99
CA ARG A 112 -5.94 -22.29 10.31
C ARG A 112 -4.97 -21.52 11.20
N ALA A 113 -3.80 -21.15 10.68
CA ALA A 113 -2.82 -20.36 11.43
C ALA A 113 -3.35 -18.94 11.76
N GLY A 114 -4.23 -18.41 10.91
CA GLY A 114 -4.92 -17.13 11.11
C GLY A 114 -6.08 -17.16 12.10
N GLU A 115 -6.58 -18.33 12.50
CA GLU A 115 -7.59 -18.45 13.58
C GLU A 115 -7.01 -18.09 14.95
N GLN A 116 -5.72 -18.42 15.18
CA GLN A 116 -4.98 -18.08 16.39
C GLN A 116 -3.57 -17.57 16.03
N PRO A 117 -3.45 -16.35 15.47
CA PRO A 117 -2.18 -15.84 15.03
C PRO A 117 -1.32 -15.40 16.22
N VAL A 118 0.00 -15.47 16.04
CA VAL A 118 0.96 -14.93 17.02
C VAL A 118 0.80 -13.41 17.06
N GLN A 119 0.47 -12.86 18.23
CA GLN A 119 0.32 -11.41 18.39
C GLN A 119 1.69 -10.76 18.52
N ALA A 120 2.10 -10.00 17.52
CA ALA A 120 3.41 -9.35 17.49
C ALA A 120 3.50 -8.12 18.42
N GLY A 121 2.39 -7.52 18.80
CA GLY A 121 2.38 -6.33 19.67
C GLY A 121 3.21 -5.17 19.09
N VAL A 122 3.92 -4.45 19.95
CA VAL A 122 4.79 -3.30 19.57
C VAL A 122 6.11 -3.77 18.98
N GLN A 123 6.69 -4.84 19.52
CA GLN A 123 7.94 -5.43 19.07
C GLN A 123 7.85 -6.96 19.18
N HIS A 124 8.32 -7.65 18.14
CA HIS A 124 8.38 -9.10 18.11
C HIS A 124 9.63 -9.56 17.38
N ARG A 125 10.23 -10.65 17.85
CA ARG A 125 11.28 -11.37 17.12
C ARG A 125 11.09 -12.85 17.33
N THR A 126 11.29 -13.61 16.27
CA THR A 126 11.31 -15.06 16.32
C THR A 126 12.32 -15.64 15.34
N THR A 127 12.71 -16.88 15.60
CA THR A 127 13.46 -17.75 14.70
C THR A 127 12.77 -19.11 14.72
N GLU A 128 12.27 -19.53 13.57
CA GLU A 128 11.46 -20.75 13.44
C GLU A 128 11.95 -21.58 12.26
N THR A 129 11.51 -22.84 12.25
CA THR A 129 11.76 -23.80 11.17
C THR A 129 10.44 -24.34 10.69
N PHE A 130 10.24 -24.36 9.37
CA PHE A 130 9.24 -25.20 8.73
C PHE A 130 9.81 -26.61 8.51
N GLY A 131 9.11 -27.63 9.00
CA GLY A 131 9.47 -29.03 8.76
C GLY A 131 9.10 -29.49 7.34
N SER A 132 9.82 -30.48 6.80
CA SER A 132 9.48 -31.11 5.51
C SER A 132 8.23 -32.00 5.58
N ASP A 133 7.86 -32.42 6.78
CA ASP A 133 6.86 -33.47 7.00
C ASP A 133 5.46 -32.90 7.27
N ASP A 134 5.39 -31.58 7.54
CA ASP A 134 4.18 -30.86 7.89
C ASP A 134 3.80 -29.82 6.83
N VAL A 135 2.50 -29.57 6.70
CA VAL A 135 1.94 -28.55 5.80
C VAL A 135 1.30 -27.47 6.66
N GLU A 136 2.08 -26.45 6.94
CA GLU A 136 1.73 -25.38 7.86
C GLU A 136 2.04 -23.99 7.26
N ALA A 137 1.60 -22.98 7.98
CA ALA A 137 1.91 -21.58 7.72
C ALA A 137 2.09 -20.89 9.07
N HIS A 138 2.97 -19.89 9.13
CA HIS A 138 3.13 -19.06 10.32
C HIS A 138 2.51 -17.69 10.07
N VAL A 139 1.67 -17.23 11.00
CA VAL A 139 0.95 -15.97 10.91
C VAL A 139 1.22 -15.11 12.13
N TYR A 140 1.75 -13.91 11.89
CA TYR A 140 2.05 -12.91 12.93
C TYR A 140 1.17 -11.69 12.72
N GLN A 141 0.30 -11.37 13.67
CA GLN A 141 -0.66 -10.28 13.55
C GLN A 141 -0.23 -9.05 14.37
N VAL A 142 -0.46 -7.87 13.80
CA VAL A 142 -0.29 -6.58 14.45
C VAL A 142 -1.48 -5.68 14.11
N SER A 143 -2.08 -5.07 15.13
CA SER A 143 -3.13 -4.06 14.94
C SER A 143 -2.49 -2.68 14.87
N LEU A 144 -2.74 -1.96 13.79
CA LEU A 144 -2.10 -0.68 13.52
C LEU A 144 -3.15 0.40 13.31
N VAL A 145 -2.84 1.61 13.76
CA VAL A 145 -3.65 2.80 13.48
C VAL A 145 -3.00 3.68 12.44
N ARG A 146 -3.81 4.56 11.84
CA ARG A 146 -3.31 5.50 10.84
C ARG A 146 -2.21 6.37 11.46
N GLY A 147 -1.06 6.41 10.80
CA GLY A 147 0.09 7.22 11.18
C GLY A 147 1.21 6.50 11.90
N GLU A 148 1.00 5.25 12.29
CA GLU A 148 2.11 4.41 12.76
C GLU A 148 3.03 4.02 11.62
N LYS A 149 4.29 3.79 11.95
CA LYS A 149 5.29 3.17 11.08
C LYS A 149 5.46 1.73 11.52
N LEU A 150 5.29 0.80 10.59
CA LEU A 150 5.64 -0.61 10.74
C LEU A 150 7.03 -0.79 10.13
N ILE A 151 7.94 -1.44 10.85
CA ILE A 151 9.23 -1.88 10.31
C ILE A 151 9.38 -3.39 10.53
N TRP A 152 10.09 -4.04 9.63
CA TRP A 152 10.39 -5.45 9.76
C TRP A 152 11.72 -5.80 9.10
N GLN A 153 12.29 -6.91 9.54
CA GLN A 153 13.40 -7.59 8.91
C GLN A 153 13.04 -9.06 8.79
N PHE A 154 13.17 -9.59 7.58
CA PHE A 154 12.86 -10.98 7.28
C PHE A 154 14.07 -11.60 6.59
N SER A 155 14.54 -12.71 7.13
CA SER A 155 15.78 -13.33 6.70
C SER A 155 15.59 -14.83 6.65
N ARG A 156 16.15 -15.44 5.60
CA ARG A 156 16.26 -16.90 5.52
C ARG A 156 17.60 -17.33 6.09
N LEU A 157 17.58 -18.39 6.89
CA LEU A 157 18.75 -18.90 7.62
C LEU A 157 19.32 -20.19 7.01
N ASP A 158 18.57 -20.84 6.11
CA ASP A 158 19.03 -22.00 5.34
C ASP A 158 19.49 -21.63 3.93
N THR A 159 20.20 -22.55 3.28
CA THR A 159 20.68 -22.41 1.89
C THR A 159 19.88 -23.23 0.89
N ALA A 160 18.68 -23.71 1.24
CA ALA A 160 17.87 -24.52 0.35
C ALA A 160 17.26 -23.64 -0.76
N ASP A 161 17.17 -24.20 -1.97
CA ASP A 161 16.57 -23.54 -3.14
C ASP A 161 15.03 -23.67 -3.16
N THR A 162 14.45 -24.14 -2.05
CA THR A 162 13.00 -24.26 -1.92
C THR A 162 12.34 -22.90 -1.77
N ARG A 163 11.06 -22.75 -2.15
CA ARG A 163 10.37 -21.46 -2.00
C ARG A 163 9.78 -21.27 -0.61
N LEU A 164 10.02 -20.10 -0.01
CA LEU A 164 9.33 -19.59 1.16
C LEU A 164 8.54 -18.34 0.76
N TYR A 165 7.21 -18.47 0.71
CA TYR A 165 6.32 -17.36 0.40
C TYR A 165 6.13 -16.51 1.65
N ALA A 166 6.32 -15.20 1.52
CA ALA A 166 6.13 -14.26 2.61
C ALA A 166 5.37 -13.01 2.11
N SER A 167 4.34 -12.61 2.83
CA SER A 167 3.55 -11.41 2.50
C SER A 167 3.12 -10.65 3.74
N LEU A 168 2.99 -9.33 3.59
CA LEU A 168 2.22 -8.50 4.51
C LEU A 168 0.80 -8.38 3.94
N GLU A 169 -0.19 -8.76 4.73
CA GLU A 169 -1.60 -8.67 4.38
C GLU A 169 -2.32 -7.72 5.33
N ARG A 170 -3.39 -7.09 4.86
CA ARG A 170 -4.28 -6.26 5.68
C ARG A 170 -5.70 -6.78 5.59
N ARG A 171 -6.40 -6.79 6.72
CA ARG A 171 -7.82 -7.10 6.78
C ARG A 171 -8.65 -6.08 6.00
N GLY A 172 -9.56 -6.58 5.18
CA GLY A 172 -10.48 -5.80 4.37
C GLY A 172 -11.64 -5.20 5.17
N LYS A 173 -12.39 -4.28 4.56
CA LYS A 173 -13.51 -3.58 5.23
C LYS A 173 -14.69 -4.47 5.63
N ASN A 174 -14.87 -5.61 4.95
CA ASN A 174 -15.93 -6.56 5.25
C ASN A 174 -15.54 -7.53 6.39
N ASP A 175 -14.38 -7.31 7.00
CA ASP A 175 -13.84 -8.05 8.15
C ASP A 175 -13.62 -9.56 7.94
N GLN A 176 -13.87 -10.07 6.73
CA GLN A 176 -13.73 -11.49 6.37
C GLN A 176 -12.50 -11.75 5.48
N ASP A 177 -12.15 -10.82 4.60
CA ASP A 177 -11.12 -11.04 3.58
C ASP A 177 -9.80 -10.34 3.94
N TRP A 178 -8.69 -11.00 3.63
CA TRP A 178 -7.35 -10.43 3.70
C TRP A 178 -6.88 -10.04 2.31
N SER A 179 -6.28 -8.86 2.18
CA SER A 179 -5.68 -8.38 0.94
C SER A 179 -4.17 -8.23 1.11
N THR A 180 -3.40 -8.79 0.19
CA THR A 180 -1.95 -8.58 0.12
C THR A 180 -1.64 -7.09 -0.04
N VAL A 181 -0.82 -6.58 0.87
CA VAL A 181 -0.26 -5.23 0.83
C VAL A 181 1.02 -5.25 0.01
N MET A 182 1.91 -6.19 0.32
CA MET A 182 3.16 -6.42 -0.41
C MET A 182 3.72 -7.81 -0.12
N GLU A 183 4.61 -8.25 -1.00
CA GLU A 183 5.48 -9.40 -0.75
C GLU A 183 6.67 -8.99 0.13
N LEU A 184 7.25 -9.97 0.82
CA LEU A 184 8.42 -9.78 1.66
C LEU A 184 9.58 -10.56 1.05
N ASP A 185 10.68 -9.87 0.80
CA ASP A 185 11.93 -10.49 0.39
C ASP A 185 12.70 -10.94 1.64
N ALA A 186 13.28 -12.14 1.58
CA ALA A 186 14.08 -12.72 2.65
C ALA A 186 15.56 -12.27 2.55
N ASP A 187 15.79 -10.97 2.44
CA ASP A 187 17.07 -10.37 2.05
C ASP A 187 17.84 -9.72 3.21
N ASP A 188 17.38 -9.90 4.45
CA ASP A 188 17.93 -9.31 5.66
C ASP A 188 17.85 -7.76 5.70
N ALA A 189 17.22 -7.13 4.71
CA ALA A 189 17.02 -5.69 4.70
C ALA A 189 15.93 -5.29 5.70
N THR A 190 16.17 -4.16 6.40
CA THR A 190 15.11 -3.53 7.19
C THR A 190 14.17 -2.78 6.25
N ASN A 191 12.94 -3.27 6.19
CA ASN A 191 11.86 -2.70 5.42
C ASN A 191 10.94 -1.87 6.31
N SER A 192 10.21 -0.92 5.72
CA SER A 192 9.29 -0.07 6.47
C SER A 192 8.09 0.38 5.67
N GLN A 193 6.97 0.62 6.36
CA GLN A 193 5.75 1.15 5.78
C GLN A 193 5.04 2.06 6.80
N VAL A 194 4.64 3.25 6.35
CA VAL A 194 3.73 4.11 7.15
C VAL A 194 2.28 3.71 6.87
N VAL A 195 1.53 3.48 7.94
CA VAL A 195 0.18 2.90 7.93
C VAL A 195 -0.84 3.95 7.56
N SER A 196 -1.44 3.82 6.38
CA SER A 196 -2.45 4.76 5.89
C SER A 196 -3.90 4.43 6.20
N LYS A 197 -4.18 3.18 6.52
CA LYS A 197 -5.49 2.69 6.92
C LYS A 197 -5.32 1.91 8.21
N ALA A 198 -6.02 2.32 9.25
CA ALA A 198 -6.08 1.57 10.49
C ALA A 198 -6.72 0.19 10.25
N GLY A 199 -6.30 -0.80 11.02
CA GLY A 199 -6.84 -2.15 10.99
C GLY A 199 -5.80 -3.21 11.38
N ASP A 200 -6.20 -4.47 11.24
CA ASP A 200 -5.30 -5.60 11.47
C ASP A 200 -4.45 -5.86 10.23
N TYR A 201 -3.16 -6.03 10.47
CA TYR A 201 -2.16 -6.45 9.52
C TYR A 201 -1.58 -7.78 9.96
N ARG A 202 -1.19 -8.63 9.02
CA ARG A 202 -0.53 -9.90 9.34
C ARG A 202 0.60 -10.20 8.38
N PHE A 203 1.68 -10.74 8.91
CA PHE A 203 2.74 -11.38 8.16
C PHE A 203 2.34 -12.84 7.97
N VAL A 204 2.28 -13.30 6.71
CA VAL A 204 1.98 -14.69 6.37
C VAL A 204 3.22 -15.30 5.77
N LEU A 205 3.70 -16.39 6.36
CA LEU A 205 4.85 -17.15 5.90
C LEU A 205 4.43 -18.59 5.63
N GLN A 206 4.76 -19.10 4.45
CA GLN A 206 4.39 -20.46 4.06
C GLN A 206 5.39 -21.01 3.04
N PRO A 207 6.02 -22.16 3.29
CA PRO A 207 6.86 -22.81 2.30
C PRO A 207 6.04 -23.49 1.19
N GLU A 208 6.66 -23.83 0.07
CA GLU A 208 6.07 -24.79 -0.86
C GLU A 208 5.94 -26.19 -0.23
N LEU A 209 5.20 -27.08 -0.88
CA LEU A 209 4.95 -28.43 -0.35
C LEU A 209 6.26 -29.21 -0.11
N PHE A 210 6.40 -29.76 1.10
CA PHE A 210 7.56 -30.55 1.57
C PHE A 210 8.89 -29.78 1.67
N ALA A 211 8.85 -28.45 1.55
CA ALA A 211 10.05 -27.65 1.72
C ALA A 211 10.36 -27.42 3.20
N LYS A 212 11.61 -27.70 3.57
CA LYS A 212 12.20 -27.18 4.80
C LYS A 212 12.63 -25.73 4.57
N ALA A 213 12.37 -24.86 5.54
CA ALA A 213 12.91 -23.51 5.56
C ALA A 213 13.16 -23.04 6.99
N ASP A 214 14.34 -22.53 7.27
CA ASP A 214 14.72 -21.90 8.53
C ASP A 214 14.70 -20.38 8.32
N TYR A 215 14.02 -19.62 9.19
CA TYR A 215 13.88 -18.17 9.00
C TYR A 215 13.93 -17.40 10.32
N SER A 216 14.25 -16.12 10.23
CA SER A 216 14.05 -15.15 11.30
C SER A 216 13.14 -14.01 10.84
N LEU A 217 12.25 -13.57 11.75
CA LEU A 217 11.37 -12.44 11.53
C LEU A 217 11.44 -11.51 12.73
N ALA A 218 11.71 -10.23 12.48
CA ALA A 218 11.61 -9.17 13.46
C ALA A 218 10.61 -8.13 12.98
N ILE A 219 9.73 -7.69 13.87
CA ILE A 219 8.66 -6.73 13.60
C ILE A 219 8.70 -5.67 14.70
N ALA A 220 8.54 -4.40 14.33
CA ALA A 220 8.28 -3.34 15.29
C ALA A 220 7.31 -2.29 14.73
N SER A 221 6.51 -1.68 15.60
CA SER A 221 5.59 -0.60 15.26
C SER A 221 5.75 0.59 16.21
N GLY A 222 5.52 1.80 15.71
CA GLY A 222 5.73 3.03 16.47
C GLY A 222 5.35 4.27 15.67
N GLY A 223 5.85 5.44 16.08
CA GLY A 223 5.56 6.71 15.43
C GLY A 223 6.29 6.85 14.10
N SER A 224 5.67 7.58 13.16
CA SER A 224 6.26 7.86 11.86
C SER A 224 6.90 9.24 11.75
N LEU A 225 6.69 10.12 12.73
CA LEU A 225 7.19 11.49 12.75
C LEU A 225 8.10 11.70 13.97
N PRO A 226 9.14 12.55 13.85
CA PRO A 226 9.87 12.99 15.02
C PRO A 226 8.97 13.84 15.91
N PHE A 227 9.32 13.92 17.19
CA PHE A 227 8.61 14.77 18.13
C PHE A 227 8.91 16.26 17.83
N PRO A 228 7.89 17.14 17.73
CA PRO A 228 8.07 18.51 17.23
C PRO A 228 8.60 19.51 18.27
N VAL A 229 8.83 19.09 19.51
CA VAL A 229 9.34 19.93 20.61
C VAL A 229 10.58 19.28 21.18
N GLU A 230 11.69 20.03 21.22
CA GLU A 230 12.97 19.51 21.68
C GLU A 230 12.91 19.08 23.15
N GLY A 231 13.36 17.85 23.44
CA GLY A 231 13.37 17.27 24.78
C GLY A 231 12.02 16.77 25.31
N ALA A 232 10.92 17.03 24.60
CA ALA A 232 9.60 16.52 24.94
C ALA A 232 9.34 15.14 24.31
N ALA A 233 8.35 14.43 24.84
CA ALA A 233 7.91 13.13 24.35
C ALA A 233 6.39 12.96 24.53
N GLN A 234 5.85 11.80 24.12
CA GLN A 234 4.41 11.52 24.18
C GLN A 234 3.79 11.76 25.57
N ARG A 235 4.55 11.54 26.65
CA ARG A 235 4.12 11.81 28.04
C ARG A 235 3.78 13.27 28.32
N ASP A 236 4.29 14.20 27.51
CA ASP A 236 4.12 15.64 27.65
C ASP A 236 2.90 16.15 26.87
N ILE A 237 2.17 15.27 26.18
CA ILE A 237 0.87 15.57 25.60
C ILE A 237 -0.17 15.65 26.73
N GLY A 238 -0.68 16.85 26.99
CA GLY A 238 -1.67 17.10 28.06
C GLY A 238 -3.09 17.38 27.57
N SER A 239 -3.28 17.62 26.26
CA SER A 239 -4.61 17.74 25.65
C SER A 239 -4.67 17.01 24.32
N PHE A 240 -5.63 16.10 24.18
CA PHE A 240 -5.71 15.15 23.07
C PHE A 240 -6.65 15.61 21.97
N PHE A 241 -6.50 14.99 20.81
CA PHE A 241 -7.39 15.18 19.66
C PHE A 241 -8.84 14.85 20.02
N GLY A 242 -9.80 15.58 19.45
CA GLY A 242 -11.23 15.32 19.64
C GLY A 242 -11.81 15.74 20.99
N VAL A 243 -11.01 16.24 21.92
CA VAL A 243 -11.49 16.82 23.20
C VAL A 243 -12.37 18.04 22.94
N ASP A 244 -13.43 18.21 23.73
CA ASP A 244 -14.32 19.36 23.65
C ASP A 244 -13.62 20.66 24.00
N ARG A 245 -13.97 21.71 23.26
CA ARG A 245 -13.43 23.05 23.44
C ARG A 245 -14.55 24.08 23.35
N ASP A 246 -14.32 25.22 24.00
CA ASP A 246 -15.26 26.35 24.05
C ASP A 246 -16.68 25.90 24.48
N GLY A 247 -16.76 25.07 25.53
CA GLY A 247 -18.03 24.52 26.03
C GLY A 247 -18.69 23.46 25.15
N GLY A 248 -17.93 22.79 24.28
CA GLY A 248 -18.44 21.76 23.36
C GLY A 248 -18.82 22.28 21.98
N ALA A 249 -18.64 23.58 21.72
CA ALA A 249 -18.92 24.20 20.43
C ALA A 249 -17.94 23.77 19.32
N ARG A 250 -16.75 23.28 19.69
CA ARG A 250 -15.76 22.74 18.75
C ARG A 250 -14.99 21.57 19.36
N LYS A 251 -14.35 20.79 18.49
CA LYS A 251 -13.40 19.74 18.89
C LYS A 251 -11.95 20.24 18.75
N HIS A 252 -11.06 19.65 19.54
CA HIS A 252 -9.63 19.87 19.42
C HIS A 252 -9.09 19.17 18.16
N HIS A 253 -8.46 19.91 17.25
CA HIS A 253 -7.99 19.40 15.95
C HIS A 253 -6.49 19.06 15.94
N GLY A 254 -5.92 18.80 17.11
CA GLY A 254 -4.51 18.52 17.29
C GLY A 254 -4.24 17.96 18.68
N VAL A 255 -2.99 18.04 19.10
CA VAL A 255 -2.54 17.75 20.47
C VAL A 255 -1.83 18.98 21.05
N ASP A 256 -1.91 19.17 22.36
CA ASP A 256 -1.17 20.21 23.06
C ASP A 256 -0.01 19.57 23.83
N ILE A 257 1.21 19.93 23.43
CA ILE A 257 2.49 19.42 23.97
C ILE A 257 3.05 20.47 24.91
N PHE A 258 3.09 20.16 26.20
CA PHE A 258 3.55 21.10 27.22
C PHE A 258 5.07 21.11 27.34
N ALA A 259 5.67 22.30 27.38
CA ALA A 259 7.10 22.51 27.57
C ALA A 259 7.33 23.92 28.10
N GLU A 260 8.56 24.22 28.53
CA GLU A 260 8.92 25.56 28.97
C GLU A 260 8.76 26.58 27.82
N ARG A 261 8.40 27.82 28.15
CA ARG A 261 8.40 28.89 27.14
C ARG A 261 9.82 29.06 26.61
N GLY A 262 9.96 29.19 25.30
CA GLY A 262 11.27 29.31 24.66
C GLY A 262 11.88 27.96 24.25
N THR A 263 11.28 26.82 24.59
CA THR A 263 11.75 25.51 24.10
C THR A 263 11.66 25.46 22.56
N PRO A 264 12.70 25.01 21.85
CA PRO A 264 12.67 24.92 20.40
C PRO A 264 11.57 23.98 19.86
N VAL A 265 10.88 24.46 18.83
CA VAL A 265 9.90 23.71 18.03
C VAL A 265 10.53 23.39 16.68
N THR A 266 10.54 22.13 16.27
CA THR A 266 11.25 21.65 15.08
C THR A 266 10.31 21.12 14.00
N ALA A 267 10.77 21.17 12.75
CA ALA A 267 10.03 20.68 11.60
C ALA A 267 9.93 19.15 11.58
N VAL A 268 8.71 18.61 11.55
CA VAL A 268 8.51 17.14 11.49
C VAL A 268 8.80 16.51 10.13
N ILE A 269 8.88 17.32 9.07
CA ILE A 269 9.23 16.90 7.72
C ILE A 269 10.05 17.99 7.01
N ASP A 270 10.69 17.61 5.89
CA ASP A 270 11.16 18.58 4.91
C ASP A 270 9.96 19.29 4.27
N GLY A 271 10.04 20.61 4.08
CA GLY A 271 8.91 21.32 3.48
C GLY A 271 9.09 22.82 3.36
N TYR A 272 7.97 23.49 3.08
CA TYR A 272 7.86 24.94 2.97
C TYR A 272 7.01 25.50 4.11
N VAL A 273 7.48 26.63 4.65
CA VAL A 273 6.90 27.30 5.80
C VAL A 273 5.95 28.42 5.36
N ARG A 274 4.85 28.58 6.09
CA ARG A 274 4.03 29.80 6.10
C ARG A 274 3.75 30.21 7.54
N THR A 275 4.35 31.30 7.97
CA THR A 275 4.10 31.95 9.25
C THR A 275 2.80 32.77 9.22
N GLY A 276 2.26 33.09 10.38
CA GLY A 276 1.14 34.03 10.50
C GLY A 276 0.71 34.25 11.94
N THR A 277 -0.17 35.22 12.13
CA THR A 277 -0.73 35.56 13.44
C THR A 277 -2.25 35.55 13.41
N GLY A 278 -2.89 35.15 14.52
CA GLY A 278 -4.34 35.13 14.61
C GLY A 278 -4.88 35.01 16.03
N ALA A 279 -6.14 35.39 16.23
CA ALA A 279 -6.76 35.43 17.55
C ALA A 279 -6.79 34.07 18.27
N ARG A 280 -6.96 32.97 17.51
CA ARG A 280 -6.97 31.62 18.06
C ARG A 280 -5.55 31.07 18.21
N GLY A 281 -4.87 30.81 17.10
CA GLY A 281 -3.56 30.17 17.11
C GLY A 281 -2.40 31.03 17.59
N GLY A 282 -2.61 32.32 17.84
CA GLY A 282 -1.51 33.23 18.18
C GLY A 282 -0.54 33.33 17.02
N GLU A 283 0.75 33.27 17.32
CA GLU A 283 1.80 33.04 16.34
C GLU A 283 1.80 31.56 15.93
N TYR A 284 1.73 31.31 14.62
CA TYR A 284 1.66 29.97 14.08
C TYR A 284 2.50 29.77 12.83
N VAL A 285 2.90 28.51 12.61
CA VAL A 285 3.53 28.02 11.38
C VAL A 285 2.65 26.95 10.75
N TRP A 286 2.46 27.06 9.43
CA TRP A 286 2.04 25.95 8.59
C TRP A 286 3.26 25.40 7.85
N LEU A 287 3.54 24.11 8.03
CA LEU A 287 4.55 23.38 7.25
C LEU A 287 3.84 22.50 6.22
N SER A 288 4.18 22.69 4.95
CA SER A 288 3.65 21.90 3.84
C SER A 288 4.76 21.18 3.11
N GLY A 289 4.57 19.89 2.86
CA GLY A 289 5.53 19.06 2.14
C GLY A 289 4.92 17.73 1.75
N SER A 290 5.71 16.86 1.13
CA SER A 290 5.26 15.49 0.90
C SER A 290 5.28 14.75 2.24
N MET A 291 4.13 14.24 2.66
CA MET A 291 4.08 13.28 3.76
C MET A 291 4.41 11.89 3.23
N ILE A 292 5.24 11.14 3.96
CA ILE A 292 5.60 9.76 3.62
C ILE A 292 4.32 8.93 3.45
N GLY A 293 3.96 8.61 2.20
CA GLY A 293 2.80 7.76 1.88
C GLY A 293 1.41 8.42 1.91
N PHE A 294 1.30 9.75 2.12
CA PHE A 294 -0.01 10.42 2.28
C PHE A 294 -0.11 11.80 1.60
N GLY A 295 -0.16 11.86 0.27
CA GLY A 295 -0.60 13.06 -0.47
C GLY A 295 -0.06 14.42 0.04
N SER A 296 -0.90 15.46 0.01
CA SER A 296 -0.59 16.83 0.46
C SER A 296 -1.05 17.09 1.90
N ALA A 297 -0.36 16.49 2.88
CA ALA A 297 -0.59 16.85 4.28
C ALA A 297 0.04 18.20 4.64
N ARG A 298 -0.53 18.86 5.64
CA ARG A 298 -0.02 20.11 6.24
C ARG A 298 0.02 19.97 7.75
N TYR A 299 1.08 20.51 8.35
CA TYR A 299 1.31 20.47 9.78
C TYR A 299 1.16 21.87 10.35
N TYR A 300 0.41 21.99 11.44
CA TYR A 300 0.09 23.25 12.08
C TYR A 300 0.78 23.31 13.44
N TYR A 301 1.54 24.38 13.67
CA TYR A 301 2.25 24.66 14.91
C TYR A 301 1.72 25.99 15.41
N ALA A 302 1.09 26.03 16.58
CA ALA A 302 0.45 27.24 17.10
C ALA A 302 0.82 27.52 18.55
N HIS A 303 0.44 28.71 18.98
CA HIS A 303 0.75 29.31 20.28
C HIS A 303 2.24 29.61 20.46
N LEU A 304 2.99 29.75 19.38
CA LEU A 304 4.43 30.04 19.43
C LEU A 304 4.70 31.38 20.14
N ASP A 305 5.86 31.49 20.78
CA ASP A 305 6.34 32.73 21.38
C ASP A 305 7.05 33.64 20.37
N SER A 306 7.76 33.02 19.43
CA SER A 306 8.47 33.68 18.34
C SER A 306 8.77 32.69 17.20
N PHE A 307 9.00 33.21 16.00
CA PHE A 307 9.45 32.45 14.84
C PHE A 307 10.98 32.40 14.75
N ALA A 308 11.50 31.29 14.25
CA ALA A 308 12.90 31.16 13.81
C ALA A 308 13.04 31.15 12.27
N VAL A 309 11.90 31.24 11.56
CA VAL A 309 11.76 31.12 10.11
C VAL A 309 10.81 32.19 9.58
N GLU A 310 10.85 32.42 8.27
CA GLU A 310 9.96 33.32 7.54
C GLU A 310 9.03 32.55 6.58
N SER A 311 7.95 33.21 6.16
CA SER A 311 7.06 32.63 5.15
C SER A 311 7.78 32.48 3.81
N GLY A 312 7.74 31.28 3.23
CA GLY A 312 8.43 30.94 1.99
C GLY A 312 9.70 30.12 2.19
N ASP A 313 10.22 30.06 3.42
CA ASP A 313 11.42 29.29 3.73
C ASP A 313 11.22 27.80 3.44
N LYS A 314 12.28 27.18 2.94
CA LYS A 314 12.38 25.74 2.77
C LYS A 314 13.21 25.19 3.92
N VAL A 315 12.60 24.34 4.73
CA VAL A 315 13.22 23.76 5.92
C VAL A 315 13.47 22.27 5.76
N LYS A 316 14.44 21.76 6.52
CA LYS A 316 14.69 20.33 6.69
C LYS A 316 14.03 19.79 7.95
N LYS A 317 13.67 18.50 7.93
CA LYS A 317 13.23 17.79 9.13
C LYS A 317 14.24 18.01 10.27
N GLY A 318 13.76 18.43 11.43
CA GLY A 318 14.56 18.75 12.62
C GLY A 318 15.02 20.21 12.71
N GLU A 319 14.84 21.02 11.66
CA GLU A 319 15.17 22.45 11.71
C GLU A 319 14.18 23.22 12.60
N ILE A 320 14.68 24.23 13.33
CA ILE A 320 13.86 25.01 14.27
C ILE A 320 12.92 25.93 13.49
N LEU A 321 11.63 25.85 13.78
CA LEU A 321 10.56 26.69 13.23
C LEU A 321 10.23 27.89 14.13
N GLY A 322 10.50 27.77 15.42
CA GLY A 322 10.16 28.77 16.40
C GLY A 322 10.25 28.19 17.79
N TYR A 323 9.59 28.86 18.74
CA TYR A 323 9.73 28.53 20.15
C TYR A 323 8.39 28.41 20.84
N VAL A 324 8.28 27.47 21.79
CA VAL A 324 7.07 27.22 22.57
C VAL A 324 6.65 28.49 23.29
N GLY A 325 5.35 28.80 23.25
CA GLY A 325 4.77 29.96 23.88
C GLY A 325 3.36 29.69 24.41
N ASN A 326 2.56 30.75 24.48
CA ASN A 326 1.13 30.64 24.78
C ASN A 326 0.34 31.77 24.09
N THR A 327 0.77 32.21 22.90
CA THR A 327 0.11 33.32 22.20
C THR A 327 -1.30 32.95 21.70
N GLY A 328 -2.10 33.96 21.36
CA GLY A 328 -3.49 33.75 20.90
C GLY A 328 -4.44 33.44 22.05
N ASN A 329 -5.31 32.44 21.87
CA ASN A 329 -6.28 32.07 22.90
C ASN A 329 -5.68 31.23 24.05
N ALA A 330 -4.42 30.80 23.93
CA ALA A 330 -3.67 30.10 24.97
C ALA A 330 -3.08 31.03 26.04
N LYS A 331 -3.26 32.35 25.95
CA LYS A 331 -2.57 33.34 26.82
C LYS A 331 -2.75 33.13 28.32
N THR A 332 -3.82 32.45 28.74
CA THR A 332 -4.13 32.15 30.16
C THR A 332 -3.81 30.71 30.56
N THR A 333 -3.18 29.92 29.70
CA THR A 333 -2.78 28.53 29.98
C THR A 333 -1.26 28.43 30.15
N PRO A 334 -0.75 27.32 30.74
CA PRO A 334 0.67 27.02 30.70
C PRO A 334 1.20 27.00 29.25
N PRO A 335 2.48 27.35 29.02
CA PRO A 335 3.09 27.28 27.69
C PRO A 335 3.03 25.88 27.09
N HIS A 336 2.70 25.82 25.81
CA HIS A 336 2.59 24.58 25.05
C HIS A 336 2.66 24.85 23.55
N LEU A 337 3.02 23.82 22.79
CA LEU A 337 2.80 23.77 21.35
C LEU A 337 1.45 23.13 21.08
N HIS A 338 0.56 23.82 20.35
CA HIS A 338 -0.54 23.14 19.68
C HIS A 338 -0.04 22.59 18.34
N PHE A 339 -0.05 21.26 18.19
CA PHE A 339 0.38 20.57 16.98
C PHE A 339 -0.80 19.86 16.30
N GLY A 340 -1.06 20.17 15.03
CA GLY A 340 -2.15 19.57 14.25
C GLY A 340 -1.68 19.02 12.90
N ILE A 341 -2.32 17.95 12.44
CA ILE A 341 -2.09 17.35 11.12
C ILE A 341 -3.37 17.49 10.29
N TYR A 342 -3.22 18.00 9.06
CA TYR A 342 -4.34 18.26 8.17
C TYR A 342 -4.10 17.63 6.79
N SER A 343 -5.08 16.88 6.30
CA SER A 343 -5.11 16.34 4.94
C SER A 343 -6.47 16.65 4.30
N SER A 344 -7.34 15.66 4.09
CA SER A 344 -8.77 15.88 3.76
C SER A 344 -9.61 16.45 4.92
N GLY A 345 -9.01 16.50 6.11
CA GLY A 345 -9.58 17.00 7.35
C GLY A 345 -8.51 16.91 8.46
N PRO A 346 -8.86 17.27 9.70
CA PRO A 346 -7.96 17.11 10.84
C PRO A 346 -7.73 15.61 11.11
N VAL A 347 -6.48 15.24 11.35
CA VAL A 347 -6.05 13.87 11.65
C VAL A 347 -5.44 13.88 13.05
N ASP A 348 -5.75 12.85 13.84
CA ASP A 348 -5.15 12.67 15.16
C ASP A 348 -3.62 12.57 15.05
N PRO A 349 -2.85 13.50 15.63
CA PRO A 349 -1.39 13.46 15.59
C PRO A 349 -0.77 12.40 16.50
N GLU A 350 -1.47 11.95 17.56
CA GLU A 350 -0.85 11.12 18.59
C GLU A 350 -0.17 9.85 18.05
N PRO A 351 -0.79 9.06 17.14
CA PRO A 351 -0.14 7.87 16.61
C PRO A 351 1.16 8.15 15.84
N PHE A 352 1.27 9.32 15.22
CA PHE A 352 2.46 9.73 14.48
C PHE A 352 3.63 10.10 15.40
N LEU A 353 3.31 10.50 16.65
CA LEU A 353 4.25 11.02 17.64
C LEU A 353 4.65 9.99 18.72
N LYS A 354 4.28 8.73 18.55
CA LYS A 354 4.83 7.62 19.33
C LYS A 354 6.36 7.53 19.12
N PRO A 355 7.10 6.84 20.02
CA PRO A 355 8.52 6.56 19.79
C PRO A 355 8.75 5.91 18.41
N GLU A 356 9.84 6.28 17.72
CA GLU A 356 10.19 5.62 16.46
C GLU A 356 10.36 4.12 16.71
N PRO A 357 9.82 3.24 15.84
CA PRO A 357 9.98 1.81 16.03
C PRO A 357 11.46 1.42 15.91
N GLU A 358 11.90 0.57 16.81
CA GLU A 358 13.21 -0.08 16.77
C GLU A 358 12.99 -1.59 16.74
N LEU A 359 13.73 -2.31 15.88
CA LEU A 359 13.68 -3.77 15.90
C LEU A 359 14.34 -4.26 17.21
N PRO A 360 13.77 -5.27 17.88
CA PRO A 360 14.40 -5.87 19.06
C PRO A 360 15.79 -6.40 18.73
N VAL A 361 16.76 -6.13 19.62
CA VAL A 361 18.15 -6.62 19.51
C VAL A 361 18.18 -8.15 19.66
N LEU A 362 19.19 -8.79 19.06
CA LEU A 362 19.45 -10.23 19.16
C LEU A 362 19.84 -10.66 20.58
#